data_AF-A0A495QGJ8-F1
#
_entry.id   AF-A0A495QGJ8-F1
#
_cell.length_a   1.000
_cell.length_b   1.000
_cell.length_c   1.000
_cell.angle_alpha   90.00
_cell.angle_beta   90.00
_cell.angle_gamma   90.00
#
_symmetry.space_group_name_H-M   'P 1'
#
loop_
_entity.id
_entity.type
_entity.pdbx_description
1 polymer ?
#
loop_
_entity_poly.entity_id
_entity_poly.type
_entity_poly.pdbx_seq_one_letter_code
_entity_poly.pdbx_strand_id
1 'polypeptide(L)'
;MLICAQSPALAVRLFLEQLQRDLPELRVAVEPTDDSSFRRWDFEREIPAESAELLIAENDEMVQRWDQDGYYLSPTGAGPLRIGFEPCRVPRLRARVMENPYGDDGFGFDPYEVTLIGTDFFLATIVTPDLDSAYSRSAIGSFTDCLTSTGHFWCPSVGAQEQGAQEQGAREQGAQEYRLCPGVWPPPR
;
A
#
# COMPACT_ATOMS: atom_id res chain seq x y z
N MET A 1 5.44 -0.84 -11.35
CA MET A 1 4.60 0.24 -10.80
C MET A 1 3.25 -0.35 -10.47
N LEU A 2 2.71 -0.01 -9.30
CA LEU A 2 1.50 -0.57 -8.69
C LEU A 2 0.60 0.58 -8.22
N ILE A 3 -0.70 0.34 -8.18
CA ILE A 3 -1.70 1.29 -7.67
C ILE A 3 -2.34 0.71 -6.42
N CYS A 4 -2.38 1.49 -5.35
CA CYS A 4 -2.92 1.09 -4.05
C CYS A 4 -4.06 2.03 -3.67
N ALA A 5 -5.10 1.53 -3.00
CA ALA A 5 -6.24 2.34 -2.54
C ALA A 5 -6.00 3.07 -1.21
N GLN A 6 -4.84 2.85 -0.59
CA GLN A 6 -4.41 3.39 0.70
C GLN A 6 -2.88 3.55 0.71
N SER A 7 -2.36 4.25 1.72
CA SER A 7 -0.91 4.42 1.91
C SER A 7 -0.18 3.07 1.98
N PRO A 8 0.86 2.84 1.15
CA PRO A 8 1.69 1.64 1.20
C PRO A 8 2.58 1.52 2.43
N ALA A 9 2.66 2.53 3.31
CA ALA A 9 3.68 2.58 4.36
C ALA A 9 3.71 1.36 5.29
N LEU A 10 2.54 0.82 5.67
CA LEU A 10 2.47 -0.41 6.48
C LEU A 10 2.95 -1.64 5.69
N ALA A 11 2.58 -1.76 4.42
CA ALA A 11 3.03 -2.86 3.56
C ALA A 11 4.55 -2.82 3.35
N VAL A 12 5.11 -1.63 3.15
CA VAL A 12 6.57 -1.43 3.04
C VAL A 12 7.26 -1.88 4.32
N ARG A 13 6.72 -1.54 5.50
CA ARG A 13 7.26 -1.99 6.79
C ARG A 13 7.29 -3.51 6.89
N LEU A 14 6.17 -4.18 6.62
CA LEU A 14 6.06 -5.64 6.66
C LEU A 14 7.01 -6.32 5.66
N PHE A 15 7.16 -5.72 4.47
CA PHE A 15 8.12 -6.18 3.47
C PHE A 15 9.55 -6.08 3.98
N LEU A 16 9.95 -4.96 4.60
CA LEU A 16 11.29 -4.79 5.17
C LEU A 16 11.56 -5.76 6.33
N GLU A 17 10.57 -6.05 7.17
CA GLU A 17 10.70 -7.07 8.21
C GLU A 17 10.91 -8.47 7.62
N GLN A 18 10.21 -8.80 6.54
CA GLN A 18 10.42 -10.06 5.84
C GLN A 18 11.82 -10.11 5.23
N LEU A 19 12.24 -9.05 4.55
CA LEU A 19 13.55 -8.99 3.93
C LEU A 19 14.69 -9.04 4.97
N GLN A 20 14.52 -8.41 6.13
CA GLN A 20 15.51 -8.44 7.21
C GLN A 20 15.70 -9.84 7.81
N ARG A 21 14.67 -10.68 7.80
CA ARG A 21 14.80 -12.08 8.24
C ARG A 21 15.78 -12.87 7.35
N ASP A 22 15.75 -12.59 6.06
CA ASP A 22 16.63 -13.24 5.07
C ASP A 22 17.99 -12.53 4.96
N LEU A 23 18.03 -11.21 5.19
CA LEU A 23 19.22 -10.35 5.10
C LEU A 23 19.44 -9.61 6.44
N PRO A 24 20.06 -10.23 7.46
CA PRO A 24 20.17 -9.65 8.80
C PRO A 24 20.95 -8.32 8.88
N GLU A 25 21.78 -8.04 7.88
CA GLU A 25 22.59 -6.82 7.76
C GLU A 25 21.92 -5.72 6.92
N LEU A 26 20.64 -5.88 6.57
CA LEU A 26 19.87 -4.95 5.74
C LEU A 26 20.11 -3.49 6.13
N ARG A 27 20.53 -2.69 5.15
CA ARG A 27 20.71 -1.25 5.24
C ARG A 27 19.59 -0.56 4.49
N VAL A 28 18.96 0.42 5.14
CA VAL A 28 17.85 1.18 4.57
C VAL A 28 18.12 2.67 4.78
N ALA A 29 17.95 3.45 3.73
CA ALA A 29 17.80 4.90 3.79
C ALA A 29 16.33 5.24 3.51
N VAL A 30 15.77 6.25 4.20
CA VAL A 30 14.38 6.67 4.04
C VAL A 30 14.35 8.18 3.80
N GLU A 31 13.78 8.58 2.66
CA GLU A 31 13.58 9.96 2.24
C GLU A 31 12.09 10.30 2.24
N PRO A 32 11.68 11.55 2.54
CA PRO A 32 12.50 12.74 2.78
C PRO A 32 12.79 13.00 4.27
N THR A 33 13.18 12.00 5.06
CA THR A 33 13.49 12.22 6.48
C THR A 33 14.76 13.05 6.67
N ASP A 34 14.91 13.73 7.81
CA ASP A 34 16.11 14.54 8.15
C ASP A 34 17.42 13.74 8.11
N ASP A 35 17.33 12.41 8.14
CA ASP A 35 18.43 11.47 8.12
C ASP A 35 18.24 10.43 7.00
N SER A 36 18.57 10.85 5.78
CA SER A 36 18.59 10.03 4.58
C SER A 36 19.80 9.08 4.50
N SER A 37 20.58 8.94 5.58
CA SER A 37 21.71 8.01 5.59
C SER A 37 21.24 6.55 5.64
N PHE A 38 21.99 5.67 4.97
CA PHE A 38 21.83 4.23 5.12
C PHE A 38 22.17 3.81 6.54
N ARG A 39 21.24 3.12 7.19
CA ARG A 39 21.42 2.54 8.52
C ARG A 39 20.84 1.15 8.55
N ARG A 40 21.28 0.33 9.50
CA ARG A 40 20.64 -0.97 9.73
C ARG A 40 19.14 -0.77 9.94
N TRP A 41 18.31 -1.59 9.30
CA TRP A 41 16.86 -1.49 9.46
C TRP A 41 16.48 -1.71 10.93
N ASP A 42 15.67 -0.79 11.44
CA ASP A 42 15.08 -0.83 12.77
C ASP A 42 13.57 -0.73 12.60
N PHE A 43 12.84 -1.67 13.20
CA PHE A 43 11.40 -1.72 13.11
C PHE A 43 10.72 -0.51 13.77
N GLU A 44 11.39 0.20 14.67
CA GLU A 44 10.86 1.45 15.24
C GLU A 44 11.04 2.66 14.31
N ARG A 45 11.84 2.53 13.24
CA ARG A 45 12.07 3.64 12.30
C ARG A 45 10.77 4.02 11.59
N GLU A 46 10.48 5.31 11.57
CA GLU A 46 9.29 5.86 10.92
C GLU A 46 9.41 5.79 9.39
N ILE A 47 8.31 5.44 8.74
CA ILE A 47 8.14 5.55 7.29
C ILE A 47 6.97 6.53 7.10
N PRO A 48 7.20 7.72 6.49
CA PRO A 48 6.15 8.69 6.28
C PRO A 48 4.98 8.11 5.49
N ALA A 49 3.75 8.27 5.98
CA ALA A 49 2.57 7.68 5.35
C ALA A 49 2.18 8.37 4.03
N GLU A 50 2.49 9.64 3.87
CA GLU A 50 2.06 10.42 2.70
C GLU A 50 2.90 10.14 1.46
N SER A 51 4.22 10.06 1.62
CA SER A 51 5.15 9.72 0.55
C SER A 51 6.50 9.36 1.14
N ALA A 52 7.13 8.34 0.59
CA ALA A 52 8.50 8.02 0.95
C ALA A 52 9.26 7.41 -0.22
N GLU A 53 10.57 7.59 -0.19
CA GLU A 53 11.51 6.84 -1.01
C GLU A 53 12.45 6.07 -0.08
N LEU A 54 12.53 4.76 -0.29
CA LEU A 54 13.35 3.85 0.48
C LEU A 54 14.40 3.26 -0.44
N LEU A 55 15.67 3.44 -0.08
CA LEU A 55 16.80 2.79 -0.71
C LEU A 55 17.23 1.64 0.21
N ILE A 56 17.29 0.43 -0.34
CA ILE A 56 17.47 -0.80 0.42
C ILE A 56 18.68 -1.54 -0.14
N ALA A 57 19.65 -1.82 0.71
CA ALA A 57 20.86 -2.55 0.38
C ALA A 57 21.04 -3.72 1.36
N GLU A 58 21.62 -4.82 0.89
CA GLU A 58 21.87 -6.01 1.70
C GLU A 58 22.79 -5.71 2.90
N ASN A 59 23.83 -4.90 2.70
CA ASN A 59 24.88 -4.61 3.68
C ASN A 59 25.66 -3.34 3.29
N ASP A 60 26.67 -2.97 4.10
CA ASP A 60 27.49 -1.77 3.87
C ASP A 60 28.35 -1.84 2.59
N GLU A 61 28.80 -3.04 2.19
CA GLU A 61 29.54 -3.21 0.92
C GLU A 61 28.64 -2.84 -0.27
N MET A 62 27.38 -3.28 -0.24
CA MET A 62 26.41 -2.94 -1.27
C MET A 62 26.10 -1.44 -1.31
N VAL A 63 25.99 -0.79 -0.15
CA VAL A 63 25.84 0.67 -0.08
C VAL A 63 27.00 1.39 -0.78
N GLN A 64 28.25 0.99 -0.48
CA GLN A 64 29.44 1.62 -1.06
C GLN A 64 29.54 1.45 -2.58
N ARG A 65 29.09 0.29 -3.08
CA ARG A 65 29.09 -0.01 -4.50
C ARG A 65 27.92 0.59 -5.25
N TRP A 66 26.80 0.87 -4.59
CA TRP A 66 25.61 1.42 -5.24
C TRP A 66 25.92 2.73 -5.97
N ASP A 67 26.67 3.64 -5.35
CA ASP A 67 27.05 4.92 -5.99
C ASP A 67 27.88 4.74 -7.27
N GLN A 68 28.61 3.62 -7.39
CA GLN A 68 29.54 3.35 -8.49
C GLN A 68 28.90 2.49 -9.58
N ASP A 69 28.24 1.40 -9.15
CA ASP A 69 27.74 0.33 -10.01
C ASP A 69 26.23 0.42 -10.25
N GLY A 70 25.52 1.25 -9.48
CA GLY A 70 24.07 1.38 -9.56
C GLY A 70 23.35 0.11 -9.13
N TYR A 71 22.38 -0.30 -9.95
CA TYR A 71 21.51 -1.44 -9.73
C TYR A 71 22.19 -2.75 -10.18
N TYR A 72 23.09 -3.31 -9.36
CA TYR A 72 23.83 -4.53 -9.67
C TYR A 72 23.40 -5.73 -8.81
N LEU A 73 23.66 -6.96 -9.28
CA LEU A 73 23.52 -8.15 -8.45
C LEU A 73 24.84 -8.52 -7.78
N SER A 74 24.82 -8.72 -6.46
CA SER A 74 25.93 -9.23 -5.67
C SER A 74 26.23 -10.70 -6.02
N PRO A 75 27.40 -11.23 -5.61
CA PRO A 75 27.72 -12.65 -5.81
C PRO A 75 26.74 -13.63 -5.14
N THR A 76 25.98 -13.18 -4.12
CA THR A 76 24.93 -13.98 -3.48
C THR A 76 23.63 -13.98 -4.29
N GLY A 77 23.54 -13.17 -5.35
CA GLY A 77 22.38 -13.00 -6.20
C GLY A 77 21.36 -11.99 -5.66
N ALA A 78 21.62 -11.36 -4.52
CA ALA A 78 20.84 -10.22 -4.03
C ALA A 78 21.28 -8.92 -4.73
N GLY A 79 20.53 -7.83 -4.57
CA GLY A 79 20.94 -6.54 -5.10
C GLY A 79 20.17 -5.39 -4.46
N PRO A 80 20.52 -4.13 -4.78
CA PRO A 80 19.86 -2.98 -4.20
C PRO A 80 18.43 -2.85 -4.74
N LEU A 81 17.53 -2.41 -3.88
CA LEU A 81 16.13 -2.15 -4.20
C LEU A 81 15.78 -0.71 -3.88
N ARG A 82 14.97 -0.08 -4.72
CA ARG A 82 14.31 1.18 -4.39
C ARG A 82 12.82 0.98 -4.33
N ILE A 83 12.18 1.46 -3.27
CA ILE A 83 10.73 1.53 -3.16
C ILE A 83 10.34 2.99 -2.97
N GLY A 84 9.59 3.54 -3.92
CA GLY A 84 9.00 4.87 -3.83
C GLY A 84 7.48 4.77 -3.78
N PHE A 85 6.84 5.58 -2.95
CA PHE A 85 5.39 5.77 -3.04
C PHE A 85 4.98 7.21 -2.78
N GLU A 86 3.88 7.61 -3.43
CA GLU A 86 3.29 8.94 -3.32
C GLU A 86 1.79 8.90 -3.64
N PRO A 87 1.00 9.93 -3.27
CA PRO A 87 -0.40 10.02 -3.65
C PRO A 87 -0.54 10.20 -5.16
N CYS A 88 -1.47 9.47 -5.76
CA CYS A 88 -1.79 9.59 -7.16
C CYS A 88 -2.51 10.92 -7.42
N ARG A 89 -1.93 11.78 -8.27
CA ARG A 89 -2.50 13.11 -8.57
C ARG A 89 -3.75 13.07 -9.44
N VAL A 90 -4.06 11.91 -10.02
CA VAL A 90 -5.25 11.74 -10.86
C VAL A 90 -6.30 10.90 -10.13
N PRO A 91 -7.52 11.42 -9.94
CA PRO A 91 -8.58 10.69 -9.22
C PRO A 91 -9.24 9.61 -10.08
N ARG A 92 -8.75 9.40 -11.32
CA ARG A 92 -9.28 8.45 -12.29
C ARG A 92 -8.17 7.71 -13.00
N LEU A 93 -8.30 6.40 -13.05
CA LEU A 93 -7.37 5.50 -13.72
C LEU A 93 -8.15 4.56 -14.63
N ARG A 94 -7.62 4.29 -15.82
CA ARG A 94 -8.17 3.24 -16.69
C ARG A 94 -7.39 1.96 -16.45
N ALA A 95 -8.11 0.87 -16.28
CA ALA A 95 -7.54 -0.46 -16.13
C ALA A 95 -8.30 -1.45 -17.00
N ARG A 96 -7.64 -2.56 -17.34
CA ARG A 96 -8.28 -3.70 -17.99
C ARG A 96 -8.46 -4.79 -16.95
N VAL A 97 -9.70 -5.23 -16.77
CA VAL A 97 -10.00 -6.37 -15.91
C VAL A 97 -9.60 -7.63 -16.67
N MET A 98 -8.70 -8.41 -16.09
CA MET A 98 -8.12 -9.59 -16.74
C MET A 98 -8.71 -10.91 -16.21
N GLU A 99 -9.41 -10.87 -15.09
CA GLU A 99 -10.01 -12.03 -14.42
C GLU A 99 -11.43 -11.68 -13.98
N ASN A 100 -12.33 -12.66 -13.93
CA ASN A 100 -13.73 -12.44 -13.56
C ASN A 100 -13.83 -11.99 -12.09
N PRO A 101 -14.21 -10.73 -11.80
CA PRO A 101 -14.26 -10.24 -10.41
C PRO A 101 -15.42 -10.84 -9.61
N TYR A 102 -16.38 -11.51 -10.28
CA TYR A 102 -17.52 -12.15 -9.66
C TYR A 102 -17.32 -13.67 -9.44
N GLY A 103 -16.14 -14.20 -9.80
CA GLY A 103 -15.81 -15.61 -9.71
C GLY A 103 -16.31 -16.42 -10.92
N ASP A 104 -15.89 -17.68 -11.01
CA ASP A 104 -16.30 -18.59 -12.08
C ASP A 104 -17.72 -19.13 -11.82
N ASP A 105 -18.73 -18.43 -12.35
CA ASP A 105 -20.14 -18.86 -12.35
C ASP A 105 -20.51 -19.68 -13.60
N GLY A 106 -19.53 -20.00 -14.44
CA GLY A 106 -19.71 -20.77 -15.67
C GLY A 106 -20.10 -19.93 -16.90
N PHE A 107 -20.22 -18.61 -16.77
CA PHE A 107 -20.32 -17.72 -17.92
C PHE A 107 -18.92 -17.32 -18.43
N GLY A 108 -18.80 -17.17 -19.75
CA GLY A 108 -17.54 -16.75 -20.38
C GLY A 108 -17.15 -15.35 -19.92
N PHE A 109 -15.88 -15.19 -19.55
CA PHE A 109 -15.29 -13.90 -19.20
C PHE A 109 -14.47 -13.35 -20.36
N ASP A 110 -14.84 -12.16 -20.83
CA ASP A 110 -14.07 -11.40 -21.80
C ASP A 110 -13.42 -10.18 -21.12
N PRO A 111 -12.08 -10.01 -21.17
CA PRO A 111 -11.40 -8.88 -20.54
C PRO A 111 -11.91 -7.51 -21.06
N TYR A 112 -12.40 -6.67 -20.15
CA TYR A 112 -13.00 -5.36 -20.47
C TYR A 112 -12.29 -4.20 -19.77
N GLU A 113 -12.45 -2.99 -20.32
CA GLU A 113 -11.93 -1.77 -19.72
C GLU A 113 -12.85 -1.28 -18.59
N VAL A 114 -12.25 -0.84 -17.49
CA VAL A 114 -12.91 -0.14 -16.40
C VAL A 114 -12.23 1.19 -16.12
N THR A 115 -12.99 2.11 -15.53
CA THR A 115 -12.43 3.33 -14.93
C THR A 115 -12.53 3.19 -13.42
N LEU A 116 -11.38 3.20 -12.75
CA LEU A 116 -11.27 3.29 -11.30
C LEU A 116 -11.36 4.76 -10.92
N ILE A 117 -12.24 5.10 -9.97
CA ILE A 117 -12.41 6.45 -9.44
C ILE A 117 -12.25 6.39 -7.93
N GLY A 118 -11.40 7.25 -7.37
CA GLY A 118 -11.07 7.26 -5.95
C GLY A 118 -10.32 8.52 -5.56
N THR A 119 -10.38 8.88 -4.28
CA THR A 119 -9.75 10.07 -3.70
C THR A 119 -8.36 9.81 -3.14
N ASP A 120 -8.05 8.54 -2.82
CA ASP A 120 -6.89 8.17 -2.00
C ASP A 120 -6.02 7.10 -2.66
N PHE A 121 -5.90 7.15 -3.99
CA PHE A 121 -4.96 6.28 -4.68
C PHE A 121 -3.53 6.66 -4.37
N PHE A 122 -2.67 5.65 -4.20
CA PHE A 122 -1.22 5.80 -4.11
C PHE A 122 -0.57 5.10 -5.29
N LEU A 123 0.50 5.70 -5.77
CA LEU A 123 1.41 5.11 -6.74
C LEU A 123 2.57 4.48 -5.97
N ALA A 124 2.75 3.17 -6.08
CA ALA A 124 3.89 2.47 -5.52
C ALA A 124 4.82 1.98 -6.64
N THR A 125 6.11 2.23 -6.50
CA THR A 125 7.12 1.83 -7.48
C THR A 125 8.21 1.07 -6.75
N ILE A 126 8.44 -0.17 -7.17
CA ILE A 126 9.63 -0.95 -6.81
C ILE A 126 10.56 -0.97 -8.02
N VAL A 127 11.84 -0.73 -7.78
CA VAL A 127 12.93 -0.84 -8.77
C VAL A 127 13.91 -1.88 -8.26
N THR A 128 14.21 -2.83 -9.13
CA THR A 128 15.09 -3.97 -8.87
C THR A 128 16.27 -3.96 -9.84
N PRO A 129 17.35 -4.72 -9.56
CA PRO A 129 18.52 -4.80 -10.43
C PRO A 129 18.22 -5.23 -11.86
N ASP A 130 17.25 -6.12 -12.01
CA ASP A 130 16.75 -6.62 -13.27
C ASP A 130 15.28 -7.06 -13.12
N LEU A 131 14.67 -7.60 -14.18
CA LEU A 131 13.32 -8.19 -14.11
C LEU A 131 13.33 -9.71 -14.01
N ASP A 132 14.44 -10.36 -14.37
CA ASP A 132 14.49 -11.79 -14.66
C ASP A 132 15.28 -12.62 -13.64
N SER A 133 15.93 -12.00 -12.65
CA SER A 133 16.56 -12.77 -11.57
C SER A 133 15.52 -13.35 -10.62
N ALA A 134 15.90 -14.44 -9.94
CA ALA A 134 15.09 -15.01 -8.88
C ALA A 134 14.88 -14.01 -7.73
N TYR A 135 15.90 -13.21 -7.42
CA TYR A 135 15.84 -12.16 -6.42
C TYR A 135 14.80 -11.09 -6.76
N SER A 136 14.88 -10.50 -7.97
CA SER A 136 13.94 -9.45 -8.39
C SER A 136 12.49 -9.95 -8.40
N ARG A 137 12.24 -11.15 -8.92
CA ARG A 137 10.89 -11.75 -8.89
C ARG A 137 10.39 -11.98 -7.47
N SER A 138 11.25 -12.48 -6.59
CA SER A 138 10.88 -12.72 -5.19
C SER A 138 10.57 -11.41 -4.48
N ALA A 139 11.39 -10.37 -4.67
CA ALA A 139 11.19 -9.06 -4.05
C ALA A 139 9.87 -8.42 -4.52
N ILE A 140 9.59 -8.44 -5.83
CA ILE A 140 8.34 -7.92 -6.40
C ILE A 140 7.14 -8.71 -5.90
N GLY A 141 7.23 -10.04 -5.87
CA GLY A 141 6.18 -10.92 -5.37
C GLY A 141 5.84 -10.65 -3.92
N SER A 142 6.84 -10.70 -3.03
CA SER A 142 6.64 -10.44 -1.60
C SER A 142 6.14 -9.02 -1.32
N PHE A 143 6.63 -8.01 -2.03
CA PHE A 143 6.11 -6.65 -1.87
C PHE A 143 4.63 -6.56 -2.29
N THR A 144 4.26 -7.22 -3.38
CA THR A 144 2.86 -7.29 -3.85
C THR A 144 1.98 -8.00 -2.82
N ASP A 145 2.46 -9.11 -2.22
CA ASP A 145 1.74 -9.85 -1.17
C ASP A 145 1.51 -9.00 0.09
N CYS A 146 2.49 -8.16 0.48
CA CYS A 146 2.33 -7.23 1.59
C CYS A 146 1.28 -6.15 1.27
N LEU A 147 1.25 -5.65 0.03
CA LEU A 147 0.27 -4.65 -0.40
C LEU A 147 -1.17 -5.21 -0.37
N THR A 148 -1.37 -6.45 -0.83
CA THR A 148 -2.69 -7.09 -0.82
C THR A 148 -3.14 -7.40 0.61
N SER A 149 -2.23 -7.89 1.46
CA SER A 149 -2.53 -8.24 2.85
C SER A 149 -2.95 -7.05 3.70
N THR A 150 -2.40 -5.87 3.45
CA THR A 150 -2.76 -4.63 4.17
C THR A 150 -4.03 -3.97 3.64
N GLY A 151 -4.37 -4.18 2.35
CA GLY A 151 -5.61 -3.71 1.75
C GLY A 151 -6.89 -4.41 2.27
N HIS A 152 -6.76 -5.48 3.05
CA HIS A 152 -7.88 -6.27 3.58
C HIS A 152 -8.45 -5.79 4.92
N PHE A 153 -8.08 -4.60 5.43
CA PHE A 153 -8.88 -3.95 6.48
C PHE A 153 -10.16 -3.38 5.88
N TRP A 154 -11.07 -4.29 5.56
CA TRP A 154 -12.49 -4.01 5.35
C TRP A 154 -12.98 -3.21 6.56
N CYS A 155 -13.48 -2.00 6.29
CA CYS A 155 -14.33 -1.29 7.23
C CYS A 155 -15.43 -2.27 7.66
N PRO A 156 -15.61 -2.60 8.95
CA PRO A 156 -16.76 -3.40 9.34
C PRO A 156 -17.98 -2.56 8.97
N SER A 157 -18.66 -3.00 7.91
CA SER A 157 -19.99 -2.54 7.57
C SER A 157 -20.77 -2.46 8.86
N VAL A 158 -21.24 -1.25 9.17
CA VAL A 158 -22.31 -0.95 10.10
C VAL A 158 -23.25 -2.15 10.09
N GLY A 159 -23.40 -2.81 11.24
CA GLY A 159 -24.25 -3.97 11.38
C GLY A 159 -25.66 -3.61 10.92
N ALA A 160 -25.99 -3.93 9.67
CA ALA A 160 -27.35 -4.07 9.23
C ALA A 160 -27.85 -5.36 9.87
N GLN A 161 -28.25 -5.25 11.12
CA GLN A 161 -29.06 -6.27 11.77
C GLN A 161 -30.41 -6.26 11.05
N GLU A 162 -30.58 -7.18 10.10
CA GLU A 162 -31.90 -7.57 9.61
C GLU A 162 -32.72 -8.06 10.82
N GLN A 163 -33.55 -7.18 11.37
CA GLN A 163 -34.64 -7.60 12.22
C GLN A 163 -35.73 -8.13 11.32
N GLY A 164 -35.95 -9.44 11.41
CA GLY A 164 -37.04 -10.15 10.78
C GLY A 164 -38.38 -9.48 11.06
N ALA A 165 -39.20 -9.44 10.02
CA ALA A 165 -40.58 -9.02 10.09
C ALA A 165 -41.33 -9.79 11.19
N GLN A 166 -41.93 -9.08 12.13
CA GLN A 166 -43.04 -9.58 12.92
C GLN A 166 -44.10 -8.47 12.97
N GLU A 167 -45.13 -8.62 12.13
CA GLU A 167 -46.34 -7.82 12.17
C GLU A 167 -47.00 -7.97 13.55
N GLN A 168 -47.25 -6.86 14.25
CA GLN A 168 -48.40 -6.70 15.14
C GLN A 168 -48.54 -5.25 15.63
N GLY A 169 -49.71 -4.66 15.32
CA GLY A 169 -50.37 -3.70 16.20
C GLY A 169 -50.02 -2.22 16.02
N ALA A 170 -51.02 -1.46 15.58
CA ALA A 170 -50.98 -0.01 15.42
C ALA A 170 -50.68 0.76 16.72
N ARG A 171 -49.95 1.89 16.59
CA ARG A 171 -50.25 3.17 17.25
C ARG A 171 -49.38 4.30 16.68
N GLU A 172 -50.05 5.34 16.19
CA GLU A 172 -49.47 6.66 15.91
C GLU A 172 -48.88 7.26 17.20
N GLN A 173 -47.67 7.83 17.13
CA GLN A 173 -47.24 8.95 17.97
C GLN A 173 -45.89 9.52 17.50
N GLY A 174 -45.89 10.83 17.22
CA GLY A 174 -44.76 11.72 17.47
C GLY A 174 -43.68 11.84 16.39
N ALA A 175 -43.79 12.89 15.56
CA ALA A 175 -42.64 13.45 14.86
C ALA A 175 -41.56 13.86 15.88
N GLN A 176 -40.35 13.33 15.73
CA GLN A 176 -39.22 13.67 16.58
C GLN A 176 -38.26 14.59 15.83
N GLU A 177 -38.23 15.82 16.34
CA GLU A 177 -37.45 16.99 15.95
C GLU A 177 -35.94 16.71 15.97
N TYR A 178 -35.25 16.90 14.84
CA TYR A 178 -33.81 16.83 14.75
C TYR A 178 -33.19 18.05 15.45
N ARG A 179 -32.54 17.82 16.60
CA ARG A 179 -31.77 18.84 17.31
C ARG A 179 -30.37 18.94 16.69
N LEU A 180 -30.12 20.00 15.93
CA LEU A 180 -28.79 20.41 15.49
C LEU A 180 -27.97 20.87 16.70
N CYS A 181 -26.80 20.28 16.94
CA CYS A 181 -25.82 20.81 17.90
C CYS A 181 -24.87 21.81 17.18
N PRO A 182 -24.64 23.02 17.75
CA PRO A 182 -23.96 24.12 17.06
C PRO A 182 -22.46 24.27 17.39
N GLY A 183 -21.69 24.81 16.42
CA GLY A 183 -20.47 25.64 16.57
C GLY A 183 -19.17 24.92 16.98
N VAL A 184 -17.96 25.35 16.60
CA VAL A 184 -17.48 26.71 16.31
C VAL A 184 -16.26 26.69 15.36
N TRP A 185 -16.29 27.59 14.38
CA TRP A 185 -15.22 27.97 13.44
C TRP A 185 -14.47 29.20 14.00
N PRO A 186 -13.14 29.36 13.86
CA PRO A 186 -12.45 30.57 14.30
C PRO A 186 -12.37 31.61 13.16
N PRO A 187 -12.48 32.93 13.42
CA PRO A 187 -12.36 33.94 12.37
C PRO A 187 -10.89 34.27 12.06
N PRO A 188 -10.54 34.65 10.81
CA PRO A 188 -9.27 35.28 10.51
C PRO A 188 -9.35 36.82 10.64
N ARG A 189 -8.29 37.36 11.27
CA ARG A 189 -7.74 38.74 11.34
C ARG A 189 -8.69 39.94 11.36
#